data_AF-A0A3R7UYK1-F1
#
_entry.id   AF-A0A3R7UYK1-F1
#
_cell.length_a   1.000
_cell.length_b   1.000
_cell.length_c   1.000
_cell.angle_alpha   90.00
_cell.angle_beta   90.00
_cell.angle_gamma   90.00
#
_symmetry.space_group_name_H-M   'P 1'
#
loop_
_entity.id
_entity.type
_entity.pdbx_description
1 polymer ?
#
loop_
_entity_poly.entity_id
_entity_poly.type
_entity_poly.pdbx_seq_one_letter_code
_entity_poly.pdbx_strand_id
1 'polypeptide(L)'
;MSGDHDYEHHIEPWGPHDWSHGAPHNSFAPLVMSIGFGVFLYTFANIFVMGELVDISSMAGVMLGFIIITLGLMIWWRQDMSFDGVYEPKGVGAPFRNIDLRKVAMWIFLMSEMMVFTSLFSTYIRYRLGIQNCEELFLSGEWVEGTTVTCFEPAAHLIASSWFHLAPGAVNTFALIISSFTIVLALKTAKMSNKKYAKKYNIDKSDVDAHRSRKVGVFLGSTLFLATLFLTLKLIEWFIGFPTPGPLTELNHGYDSIKSLYSEGYTIHAAAYTNVHYDADPTSKYFHIPADSALAMMMDAGTHPGGVMMADIRVSASTFYVTTGTHGVHVFAGMVGLSYMTFKALRGGYGPSNAVSIEYFGLYWHFVDLVWVLVFPFFYLF
;
A
#
# COMPACT_ATOMS: atom_id res chain seq x y z
N MET A 1 49.48 -42.30 3.78
CA MET A 1 48.82 -41.77 4.99
C MET A 1 48.58 -40.31 4.74
N SER A 2 47.31 -39.94 4.63
CA SER A 2 46.79 -38.64 4.21
C SER A 2 47.21 -37.54 5.18
N GLY A 3 47.82 -36.49 4.64
CA GLY A 3 48.00 -35.22 5.35
C GLY A 3 46.67 -34.48 5.37
N ASP A 4 46.14 -34.26 6.56
CA ASP A 4 45.04 -33.34 6.79
C ASP A 4 45.57 -31.91 6.56
N HIS A 5 45.25 -31.37 5.39
CA HIS A 5 45.38 -29.94 5.13
C HIS A 5 44.17 -29.25 5.76
N ASP A 6 44.36 -28.75 6.99
CA ASP A 6 43.46 -27.77 7.58
C ASP A 6 43.52 -26.50 6.72
N TYR A 7 42.53 -26.34 5.83
CA TYR A 7 42.27 -25.05 5.19
C TYR A 7 41.73 -24.11 6.27
N GLU A 8 42.61 -23.34 6.91
CA GLU A 8 42.22 -22.13 7.62
C GLU A 8 41.52 -21.21 6.61
N HIS A 9 40.19 -21.21 6.60
CA HIS A 9 39.41 -20.21 5.90
C HIS A 9 39.76 -18.84 6.52
N HIS A 10 40.62 -18.07 5.84
CA HIS A 10 40.80 -16.67 6.15
C HIS A 10 39.41 -16.01 6.15
N ILE A 11 38.98 -15.53 7.32
CA ILE A 11 37.75 -14.77 7.46
C ILE A 11 38.03 -13.40 6.84
N GLU A 12 37.75 -13.28 5.55
CA GLU A 12 37.85 -11.98 4.89
C GLU A 12 36.83 -11.00 5.50
N PRO A 13 37.11 -9.69 5.52
CA PRO A 13 36.14 -8.66 5.91
C PRO A 13 34.86 -8.65 5.08
N TRP A 14 34.82 -9.44 4.01
CA TRP A 14 33.76 -9.50 2.99
C TRP A 14 33.03 -10.85 2.94
N GLY A 15 33.39 -11.80 3.81
CA GLY A 15 32.72 -13.11 3.93
C GLY A 15 33.31 -14.21 3.02
N PRO A 16 32.77 -15.45 3.09
CA PRO A 16 33.25 -16.59 2.31
C PRO A 16 33.12 -16.37 0.79
N HIS A 17 34.13 -16.81 0.02
CA HIS A 17 34.18 -16.69 -1.45
C HIS A 17 33.44 -17.78 -2.23
N ASP A 18 32.65 -18.63 -1.57
CA ASP A 18 32.00 -19.76 -2.20
C ASP A 18 30.52 -19.46 -2.50
N TRP A 19 30.09 -19.86 -3.70
CA TRP A 19 28.70 -19.69 -4.17
C TRP A 19 27.64 -20.37 -3.28
N SER A 20 28.06 -21.24 -2.37
CA SER A 20 27.21 -21.93 -1.39
C SER A 20 26.98 -21.15 -0.08
N HIS A 21 27.81 -20.16 0.30
CA HIS A 21 27.70 -19.51 1.62
C HIS A 21 27.84 -17.97 1.62
N GLY A 22 28.03 -17.30 0.50
CA GLY A 22 28.21 -15.85 0.50
C GLY A 22 28.44 -15.25 -0.89
N ALA A 23 28.19 -13.96 -1.02
CA ALA A 23 27.96 -13.27 -2.29
C ALA A 23 29.03 -13.51 -3.38
N PRO A 24 28.65 -13.89 -4.62
CA PRO A 24 29.57 -13.80 -5.75
C PRO A 24 29.88 -12.33 -6.03
N HIS A 25 31.16 -11.97 -6.05
CA HIS A 25 31.62 -10.58 -6.19
C HIS A 25 31.28 -9.91 -7.53
N ASN A 26 30.61 -10.57 -8.47
CA ASN A 26 30.18 -9.98 -9.74
C ASN A 26 28.72 -10.35 -10.04
N SER A 27 27.78 -9.40 -9.88
CA SER A 27 26.41 -9.57 -10.36
C SER A 27 26.16 -8.67 -11.57
N PHE A 28 25.63 -9.26 -12.64
CA PHE A 28 25.13 -8.51 -13.80
C PHE A 28 23.75 -7.90 -13.55
N ALA A 29 23.07 -8.25 -12.46
CA ALA A 29 21.71 -7.82 -12.22
C ALA A 29 21.55 -6.28 -12.16
N PRO A 30 22.43 -5.51 -11.51
CA PRO A 30 22.36 -4.05 -11.55
C PRO A 30 22.44 -3.50 -12.98
N LEU A 31 23.35 -4.02 -13.81
CA LEU A 31 23.50 -3.58 -15.20
C LEU A 31 22.25 -3.91 -16.03
N VAL A 32 21.72 -5.13 -15.91
CA VAL A 32 20.50 -5.56 -16.60
C VAL A 32 19.31 -4.69 -16.18
N MET A 33 19.15 -4.43 -14.88
CA MET A 33 18.10 -3.55 -14.37
C MET A 33 18.25 -2.12 -14.90
N SER A 34 19.46 -1.54 -14.91
CA SER A 34 19.70 -0.20 -15.46
C SER A 34 19.35 -0.09 -16.94
N ILE A 35 19.67 -1.12 -17.75
CA ILE A 35 19.26 -1.17 -19.16
C ILE A 35 17.72 -1.22 -19.25
N GLY A 36 17.07 -2.06 -18.43
CA GLY A 36 15.62 -2.16 -18.38
C GLY A 36 14.93 -0.84 -18.02
N PHE A 37 15.43 -0.13 -17.00
CA PHE A 37 14.95 1.21 -16.63
C PHE A 37 15.18 2.23 -17.74
N GLY A 38 16.32 2.19 -18.42
CA GLY A 38 16.60 3.06 -19.57
C GLY A 38 15.60 2.85 -20.71
N VAL A 39 15.34 1.60 -21.09
CA VAL A 39 14.35 1.25 -22.12
C VAL A 39 12.94 1.67 -21.68
N PHE A 40 12.55 1.37 -20.45
CA PHE A 40 11.25 1.74 -19.89
C PHE A 40 11.04 3.25 -19.92
N LEU A 41 11.96 4.04 -19.36
CA LEU A 41 11.81 5.49 -19.29
C LEU A 41 11.81 6.14 -20.67
N TYR A 42 12.71 5.70 -21.56
CA TYR A 42 12.79 6.23 -22.92
C TYR A 42 11.50 5.97 -23.71
N THR A 43 10.98 4.75 -23.67
CA THR A 43 9.75 4.39 -24.40
C THR A 43 8.51 4.97 -23.78
N PHE A 44 8.42 5.02 -22.44
CA PHE A 44 7.32 5.63 -21.71
C PHE A 44 7.18 7.13 -22.03
N ALA A 45 8.30 7.85 -22.11
CA ALA A 45 8.30 9.27 -22.48
C ALA A 45 7.77 9.55 -23.90
N ASN A 46 7.78 8.56 -24.79
CA ASN A 46 7.26 8.69 -26.15
C ASN A 46 5.76 8.37 -26.26
N ILE A 47 5.15 7.72 -25.26
CA ILE A 47 3.72 7.38 -25.29
C ILE A 47 2.87 8.64 -25.10
N PHE A 48 3.26 9.49 -24.14
CA PHE A 48 2.49 10.68 -23.76
C PHE A 48 3.31 11.95 -24.00
N VAL A 49 2.82 12.81 -24.88
CA VAL A 49 3.38 14.15 -25.09
C VAL A 49 2.31 15.17 -24.74
N MET A 50 2.60 16.05 -23.78
CA MET A 50 1.67 17.09 -23.30
C MET A 50 0.30 16.57 -22.85
N GLY A 51 0.23 15.33 -22.35
CA GLY A 51 -1.01 14.71 -21.86
C GLY A 51 -1.84 14.01 -22.93
N GLU A 52 -1.40 14.02 -24.20
CA GLU A 52 -2.04 13.30 -25.29
C GLU A 52 -1.30 12.00 -25.62
N LEU A 53 -2.06 10.96 -25.98
CA LEU A 53 -1.54 9.69 -26.48
C LEU A 53 -1.03 9.87 -27.91
N VAL A 54 0.30 9.90 -28.09
CA VAL A 54 0.92 10.16 -29.41
C VAL A 54 1.31 8.86 -30.11
N ASP A 55 1.95 7.93 -29.41
CA ASP A 55 2.44 6.69 -30.01
C ASP A 55 2.18 5.48 -29.11
N ILE A 56 1.10 4.76 -29.41
CA ILE A 56 0.77 3.52 -28.71
C ILE A 56 1.71 2.36 -29.10
N SER A 57 2.43 2.45 -30.23
CA SER A 57 3.37 1.40 -30.64
C SER A 57 4.57 1.31 -29.70
N SER A 58 4.96 2.44 -29.10
CA SER A 58 5.96 2.52 -28.02
C SER A 58 5.57 1.71 -26.76
N MET A 59 4.31 1.29 -26.61
CA MET A 59 3.87 0.39 -25.54
C MET A 59 4.63 -0.94 -25.54
N ALA A 60 4.99 -1.46 -26.71
CA ALA A 60 5.81 -2.67 -26.80
C ALA A 60 7.19 -2.49 -26.15
N GLY A 61 7.78 -1.30 -26.31
CA GLY A 61 9.03 -0.93 -25.66
C GLY A 61 8.91 -0.82 -24.14
N VAL A 62 7.79 -0.29 -23.63
CA VAL A 62 7.51 -0.23 -22.20
C VAL A 62 7.41 -1.64 -21.60
N MET A 63 6.67 -2.54 -22.27
CA MET A 63 6.56 -3.93 -21.84
C MET A 63 7.92 -4.65 -21.85
N LEU A 64 8.73 -4.41 -22.88
CA LEU A 64 10.10 -4.92 -22.95
C LEU A 64 10.96 -4.42 -21.78
N GLY A 65 10.90 -3.12 -21.47
CA GLY A 65 11.57 -2.53 -20.32
C GLY A 65 11.18 -3.22 -19.01
N PHE A 66 9.89 -3.40 -18.76
CA PHE A 66 9.39 -4.13 -17.59
C PHE A 66 9.87 -5.58 -17.51
N ILE A 67 9.90 -6.30 -18.64
CA ILE A 67 10.41 -7.68 -18.70
C ILE A 67 11.90 -7.70 -18.30
N ILE A 68 12.71 -6.80 -18.85
CA ILE A 68 14.15 -6.72 -18.54
C ILE A 68 14.37 -6.37 -17.05
N ILE A 69 13.62 -5.41 -16.51
CA ILE A 69 13.67 -5.05 -15.07
C ILE A 69 13.33 -6.28 -14.22
N THR A 70 12.25 -6.99 -14.57
CA THR A 70 11.79 -8.17 -13.82
C THR A 70 12.81 -9.31 -13.89
N LEU A 71 13.42 -9.55 -15.04
CA LEU A 71 14.51 -10.53 -15.19
C LEU A 71 15.72 -10.16 -14.34
N GLY A 72 16.15 -8.90 -14.38
CA GLY A 72 17.24 -8.41 -13.54
C GLY A 72 16.94 -8.57 -12.06
N LEU A 73 15.72 -8.23 -11.64
CA LEU A 73 15.27 -8.35 -10.26
C LEU A 73 15.19 -9.82 -9.82
N MET A 74 14.74 -10.74 -10.68
CA MET A 74 14.73 -12.18 -10.38
C MET A 74 16.15 -12.76 -10.24
N ILE A 75 17.10 -12.33 -11.08
CA ILE A 75 18.51 -12.74 -10.98
C ILE A 75 19.09 -12.25 -9.65
N TRP A 76 18.91 -10.96 -9.35
CA TRP A 76 19.38 -10.37 -8.10
C TRP A 76 18.77 -11.05 -6.89
N TRP A 77 17.44 -11.21 -6.90
CA TRP A 77 16.70 -11.86 -5.83
C TRP A 77 17.17 -13.30 -5.65
N ARG A 78 17.42 -14.07 -6.72
CA ARG A 78 17.97 -15.44 -6.61
C ARG A 78 19.35 -15.48 -5.95
N GLN A 79 20.21 -14.53 -6.27
CA GLN A 79 21.56 -14.42 -5.67
C GLN A 79 21.49 -14.00 -4.20
N ASP A 80 20.55 -13.13 -3.85
CA ASP A 80 20.36 -12.70 -2.46
C ASP A 80 19.68 -13.78 -1.61
N MET A 81 18.79 -14.57 -2.20
CA MET A 81 18.07 -15.66 -1.52
C MET A 81 18.95 -16.84 -1.10
N SER A 82 20.07 -17.09 -1.80
CA SER A 82 21.04 -18.14 -1.43
C SER A 82 21.91 -17.75 -0.24
N PHE A 83 21.71 -16.54 0.31
CA PHE A 83 22.42 -16.10 1.50
C PHE A 83 21.73 -16.60 2.77
N ASP A 84 22.45 -17.39 3.56
CA ASP A 84 21.91 -18.10 4.72
C ASP A 84 21.91 -17.27 6.02
N GLY A 85 22.32 -16.00 5.97
CA GLY A 85 22.35 -15.09 7.13
C GLY A 85 23.49 -15.35 8.12
N VAL A 86 24.41 -16.28 7.80
CA VAL A 86 25.53 -16.66 8.68
C VAL A 86 26.59 -15.56 8.78
N TYR A 87 26.76 -14.75 7.72
CA TYR A 87 27.75 -13.68 7.68
C TYR A 87 27.17 -12.36 7.15
N GLU A 88 26.66 -11.49 8.02
CA GLU A 88 26.26 -10.13 7.61
C GLU A 88 27.42 -9.13 7.84
N PRO A 89 27.78 -8.32 6.82
CA PRO A 89 28.79 -7.28 6.99
C PRO A 89 28.30 -6.24 7.99
N LYS A 90 29.21 -5.77 8.85
CA LYS A 90 28.93 -4.80 9.91
C LYS A 90 29.52 -3.44 9.60
N GLY A 91 28.84 -2.39 10.08
CA GLY A 91 29.29 -1.02 9.92
C GLY A 91 30.63 -0.78 10.62
N VAL A 92 31.60 -0.25 9.88
CA VAL A 92 32.94 0.07 10.39
C VAL A 92 33.03 1.47 11.00
N GLY A 93 32.16 2.40 10.58
CA GLY A 93 32.16 3.81 10.98
C GLY A 93 30.98 4.23 11.87
N ALA A 94 31.16 5.32 12.61
CA ALA A 94 30.06 6.00 13.31
C ALA A 94 29.11 6.68 12.29
N PRO A 95 27.79 6.74 12.54
CA PRO A 95 27.09 6.36 13.78
C PRO A 95 26.70 4.88 13.90
N PHE A 96 26.87 4.07 12.85
CA PHE A 96 26.35 2.68 12.78
C PHE A 96 27.39 1.59 13.05
N ARG A 97 28.38 1.88 13.91
CA ARG A 97 29.49 0.95 14.18
C ARG A 97 28.96 -0.34 14.84
N ASN A 98 29.40 -1.50 14.34
CA ASN A 98 28.99 -2.85 14.79
C ASN A 98 27.51 -3.21 14.58
N ILE A 99 26.78 -2.47 13.74
CA ILE A 99 25.42 -2.81 13.34
C ILE A 99 25.46 -3.48 11.96
N ASP A 100 24.62 -4.49 11.74
CA ASP A 100 24.52 -5.18 10.45
C ASP A 100 24.05 -4.22 9.34
N LEU A 101 24.75 -4.21 8.20
CA LEU A 101 24.50 -3.26 7.11
C LEU A 101 23.09 -3.35 6.56
N ARG A 102 22.54 -4.56 6.38
CA ARG A 102 21.18 -4.76 5.87
C ARG A 102 20.13 -4.13 6.78
N LYS A 103 20.34 -4.20 8.10
CA LYS A 103 19.46 -3.56 9.09
C LYS A 103 19.47 -2.04 8.95
N VAL A 104 20.66 -1.45 8.83
CA VAL A 104 20.81 0.01 8.62
C VAL A 104 20.19 0.43 7.29
N ALA A 105 20.42 -0.34 6.22
CA ALA A 105 19.83 -0.09 4.91
C ALA A 105 18.30 -0.10 4.96
N MET A 106 17.71 -1.06 5.67
CA MET A 106 16.26 -1.10 5.90
C MET A 106 15.76 0.13 6.66
N TRP A 107 16.48 0.63 7.66
CA TRP A 107 16.09 1.86 8.36
C TRP A 107 16.14 3.08 7.44
N ILE A 108 17.20 3.23 6.64
CA ILE A 108 17.32 4.33 5.69
C ILE A 108 16.22 4.27 4.64
N PHE A 109 15.94 3.08 4.10
CA PHE A 109 14.85 2.85 3.17
C PHE A 109 13.49 3.23 3.79
N LEU A 110 13.19 2.81 5.03
CA LEU A 110 11.93 3.18 5.67
C LEU A 110 11.85 4.68 5.99
N MET A 111 12.97 5.34 6.29
CA MET A 111 13.01 6.79 6.43
C MET A 111 12.71 7.51 5.10
N SER A 112 13.18 6.99 3.95
CA SER A 112 12.82 7.56 2.66
C SER A 112 11.33 7.41 2.35
N GLU A 113 10.75 6.24 2.63
CA GLU A 113 9.31 6.05 2.45
C GLU A 113 8.49 6.94 3.39
N MET A 114 8.92 7.13 4.63
CA MET A 114 8.28 8.07 5.54
C MET A 114 8.29 9.51 5.00
N MET A 115 9.38 9.94 4.36
CA MET A 115 9.44 11.26 3.72
C MET A 115 8.47 11.38 2.54
N VAL A 116 8.35 10.34 1.70
CA VAL A 116 7.40 10.31 0.58
C VAL A 116 5.97 10.47 1.09
N PHE A 117 5.53 9.63 2.04
CA PHE A 117 4.18 9.72 2.58
C PHE A 117 3.93 11.02 3.35
N THR A 118 4.91 11.54 4.08
CA THR A 118 4.81 12.84 4.77
C THR A 118 4.53 13.97 3.77
N SER A 119 5.17 13.94 2.59
CA SER A 119 4.92 14.94 1.55
C SER A 119 3.49 14.83 0.98
N LEU A 120 2.98 13.61 0.78
CA LEU A 120 1.63 13.36 0.29
C LEU A 120 0.57 13.84 1.31
N PHE A 121 0.74 13.49 2.59
CA PHE A 121 -0.13 13.97 3.66
C PHE A 121 -0.08 15.48 3.82
N SER A 122 1.12 16.08 3.79
CA SER A 122 1.26 17.54 3.89
C SER A 122 0.57 18.26 2.73
N THR A 123 0.69 17.71 1.52
CA THR A 123 0.03 18.24 0.32
C THR A 123 -1.49 18.17 0.46
N TYR A 124 -2.02 17.02 0.90
CA TYR A 124 -3.45 16.86 1.17
C TYR A 124 -3.97 17.86 2.20
N ILE A 125 -3.30 17.99 3.35
CA ILE A 125 -3.69 18.93 4.42
C ILE A 125 -3.68 20.37 3.92
N ARG A 126 -2.67 20.76 3.14
CA ARG A 126 -2.60 22.12 2.56
C ARG A 126 -3.74 22.41 1.62
N TYR A 127 -4.10 21.47 0.74
CA TYR A 127 -5.22 21.68 -0.17
C TYR A 127 -6.57 21.65 0.56
N ARG A 128 -6.74 20.73 1.52
CA ARG A 128 -7.94 20.63 2.35
C ARG A 128 -8.22 21.91 3.13
N LEU A 129 -7.20 22.49 3.76
CA LEU A 129 -7.35 23.69 4.59
C LEU A 129 -7.27 25.00 3.79
N GLY A 130 -6.71 24.95 2.58
CA GLY A 130 -6.48 26.13 1.74
C GLY A 130 -7.57 26.39 0.71
N ILE A 131 -8.33 25.37 0.30
CA ILE A 131 -9.44 25.47 -0.66
C ILE A 131 -10.76 25.40 0.12
N GLN A 132 -11.72 26.25 -0.24
CA GLN A 132 -13.04 26.28 0.41
C GLN A 132 -13.77 24.94 0.24
N ASN A 133 -14.46 24.49 1.29
CA ASN A 133 -15.24 23.26 1.25
C ASN A 133 -16.43 23.39 0.29
N CYS A 134 -16.74 22.33 -0.45
CA CYS A 134 -17.86 22.35 -1.40
C CYS A 134 -19.22 22.58 -0.73
N GLU A 135 -19.45 22.01 0.46
CA GLU A 135 -20.69 22.22 1.21
C GLU A 135 -20.89 23.69 1.61
N GLU A 136 -19.84 24.37 2.08
CA GLU A 136 -19.91 25.77 2.47
C GLU A 136 -20.15 26.68 1.25
N LEU A 137 -19.51 26.37 0.11
CA LEU A 137 -19.71 27.09 -1.14
C LEU A 137 -21.12 26.84 -1.72
N PHE A 138 -21.65 25.64 -1.58
CA PHE A 138 -23.03 25.33 -1.96
C PHE A 138 -24.00 26.19 -1.15
N LEU A 139 -23.83 26.21 0.18
CA LEU A 139 -24.68 26.96 1.11
C LEU A 139 -24.51 28.47 1.03
N SER A 140 -23.42 28.98 0.46
CA SER A 140 -23.25 30.42 0.20
C SER A 140 -24.15 30.91 -0.94
N GLY A 141 -24.52 30.03 -1.87
CA GLY A 141 -25.28 30.38 -3.07
C GLY A 141 -24.50 31.20 -4.10
N GLU A 142 -23.17 31.32 -3.95
CA GLU A 142 -22.29 32.05 -4.87
C GLU A 142 -21.84 31.21 -6.09
N TRP A 143 -22.66 30.24 -6.50
CA TRP A 143 -22.40 29.38 -7.65
C TRP A 143 -23.46 29.62 -8.73
N VAL A 144 -23.12 29.25 -9.97
CA VAL A 144 -24.02 29.41 -11.11
C VAL A 144 -24.22 28.05 -11.77
N GLU A 145 -25.48 27.68 -11.99
CA GLU A 145 -25.85 26.43 -12.64
C GLU A 145 -25.18 26.32 -14.02
N GLY A 146 -24.66 25.12 -14.33
CA GLY A 146 -23.93 24.85 -15.58
C GLY A 146 -22.48 25.34 -15.61
N THR A 147 -22.00 25.97 -14.54
CA THR A 147 -20.57 26.33 -14.38
C THR A 147 -19.91 25.48 -13.29
N THR A 148 -18.65 25.14 -13.49
CA THR A 148 -17.86 24.37 -12.52
C THR A 148 -17.17 25.30 -11.54
N VAL A 149 -17.38 25.09 -10.25
CA VAL A 149 -16.72 25.84 -9.18
C VAL A 149 -15.58 25.03 -8.57
N THR A 150 -14.48 25.70 -8.24
CA THR A 150 -13.34 25.06 -7.57
C THR A 150 -13.59 24.99 -6.07
N CYS A 151 -13.81 23.80 -5.55
CA CYS A 151 -13.98 23.57 -4.12
C CYS A 151 -13.36 22.23 -3.72
N PHE A 152 -13.08 22.05 -2.43
CA PHE A 152 -12.47 20.83 -1.93
C PHE A 152 -13.55 19.84 -1.50
N GLU A 153 -13.73 18.77 -2.28
CA GLU A 153 -14.62 17.65 -1.94
C GLU A 153 -13.81 16.45 -1.47
N PRO A 154 -13.72 16.17 -0.15
CA PRO A 154 -13.01 15.02 0.34
C PRO A 154 -13.76 13.72 0.02
N ALA A 155 -13.00 12.68 -0.31
CA ALA A 155 -13.57 11.34 -0.56
C ALA A 155 -14.39 10.83 0.63
N ALA A 156 -14.08 11.29 1.86
CA ALA A 156 -14.84 11.00 3.06
C ALA A 156 -16.34 11.34 2.93
N HIS A 157 -16.76 12.38 2.21
CA HIS A 157 -18.20 12.67 2.06
C HIS A 157 -18.95 11.55 1.33
N LEU A 158 -18.30 10.88 0.37
CA LEU A 158 -18.87 9.74 -0.35
C LEU A 158 -18.73 8.45 0.46
N ILE A 159 -17.58 8.26 1.11
CA ILE A 159 -17.25 7.01 1.79
C ILE A 159 -17.84 6.93 3.21
N ALA A 160 -18.11 8.06 3.86
CA ALA A 160 -18.77 8.13 5.16
C ALA A 160 -20.30 8.28 5.05
N SER A 161 -20.83 8.45 3.83
CA SER A 161 -22.27 8.62 3.57
C SER A 161 -23.11 7.44 4.06
N SER A 162 -22.53 6.24 4.15
CA SER A 162 -23.19 5.07 4.74
C SER A 162 -22.24 4.24 5.59
N TRP A 163 -22.80 3.62 6.64
CA TRP A 163 -22.06 2.68 7.49
C TRP A 163 -21.41 1.57 6.67
N PHE A 164 -22.03 1.14 5.57
CA PHE A 164 -21.52 0.08 4.72
C PHE A 164 -20.41 0.50 3.76
N HIS A 165 -20.23 1.80 3.51
CA HIS A 165 -19.01 2.31 2.87
C HIS A 165 -17.85 2.39 3.86
N LEU A 166 -18.12 2.73 5.13
CA LEU A 166 -17.09 2.83 6.16
C LEU A 166 -16.64 1.46 6.70
N ALA A 167 -17.56 0.49 6.81
CA ALA A 167 -17.32 -0.81 7.42
C ALA A 167 -16.19 -1.63 6.74
N PRO A 168 -16.09 -1.71 5.40
CA PRO A 168 -14.95 -2.33 4.73
C PRO A 168 -13.61 -1.66 5.10
N GLY A 169 -13.58 -0.33 5.21
CA GLY A 169 -12.41 0.42 5.68
C GLY A 169 -12.03 0.09 7.13
N ALA A 170 -12.99 0.01 8.03
CA ALA A 170 -12.76 -0.37 9.43
C ALA A 170 -12.28 -1.83 9.56
N VAL A 171 -12.91 -2.77 8.84
CA VAL A 171 -12.49 -4.18 8.77
C VAL A 171 -11.06 -4.30 8.24
N ASN A 172 -10.71 -3.49 7.25
CA ASN A 172 -9.37 -3.43 6.68
C ASN A 172 -8.32 -2.96 7.68
N THR A 173 -8.64 -1.95 8.50
CA THR A 173 -7.77 -1.52 9.59
C THR A 173 -7.53 -2.64 10.62
N PHE A 174 -8.58 -3.37 11.00
CA PHE A 174 -8.43 -4.55 11.87
C PHE A 174 -7.61 -5.66 11.21
N ALA A 175 -7.84 -5.93 9.92
CA ALA A 175 -7.11 -6.95 9.18
C ALA A 175 -5.60 -6.66 9.14
N LEU A 176 -5.22 -5.40 8.91
CA LEU A 176 -3.80 -5.01 8.89
C LEU A 176 -3.15 -5.08 10.28
N ILE A 177 -3.82 -4.62 11.33
CA ILE A 177 -3.31 -4.73 12.71
C ILE A 177 -3.10 -6.20 13.11
N ILE A 178 -4.06 -7.07 12.79
CA ILE A 178 -3.94 -8.52 13.02
C ILE A 178 -2.78 -9.09 12.20
N SER A 179 -2.60 -8.64 10.95
CA SER A 179 -1.52 -9.08 10.07
C SER A 179 -0.13 -8.70 10.64
N SER A 180 0.00 -7.51 11.22
CA SER A 180 1.21 -7.09 11.95
C SER A 180 1.48 -8.01 13.14
N PHE A 181 0.45 -8.34 13.92
CA PHE A 181 0.59 -9.25 15.06
C PHE A 181 1.04 -10.66 14.62
N THR A 182 0.51 -11.18 13.51
CA THR A 182 0.90 -12.50 13.00
C THR A 182 2.35 -12.54 12.53
N ILE A 183 2.91 -11.45 12.00
CA ILE A 183 4.34 -11.36 11.68
C ILE A 183 5.20 -11.41 12.95
N VAL A 184 4.83 -10.70 14.01
CA VAL A 184 5.56 -10.76 15.29
C VAL A 184 5.54 -12.18 15.85
N LEU A 185 4.40 -12.87 15.75
CA LEU A 185 4.30 -14.29 16.13
C LEU A 185 5.20 -15.18 15.26
N ALA A 186 5.28 -14.92 13.95
CA ALA A 186 6.17 -15.64 13.04
C ALA A 186 7.64 -15.46 13.46
N LEU A 187 8.07 -14.22 13.71
CA LEU A 187 9.45 -13.91 14.14
C LEU A 187 9.79 -14.54 15.48
N LYS A 188 8.91 -14.40 16.48
CA LYS A 188 9.08 -14.98 17.82
C LYS A 188 9.16 -16.50 17.77
N THR A 189 8.42 -17.12 16.85
CA THR A 189 8.42 -18.56 16.64
C THR A 189 9.70 -19.01 15.95
N ALA A 190 10.18 -18.28 14.94
CA ALA A 190 11.40 -18.57 14.22
C ALA A 190 12.66 -18.46 15.11
N LYS A 191 12.75 -17.41 15.94
CA LYS A 191 13.89 -17.17 16.85
C LYS A 191 13.92 -18.06 18.10
N MET A 192 12.91 -18.90 18.32
CA MET A 192 12.85 -19.73 19.52
C MET A 192 13.88 -20.87 19.48
N SER A 193 14.74 -20.96 20.49
CA SER A 193 15.70 -22.07 20.63
C SER A 193 15.00 -23.44 20.65
N ASN A 194 15.63 -24.44 20.02
CA ASN A 194 15.07 -25.79 19.88
C ASN A 194 14.63 -26.40 21.22
N LYS A 195 15.41 -26.21 22.30
CA LYS A 195 15.06 -26.69 23.65
C LYS A 195 13.76 -26.06 24.17
N LYS A 196 13.62 -24.74 23.99
CA LYS A 196 12.45 -23.98 24.45
C LYS A 196 11.21 -24.33 23.62
N TYR A 197 11.39 -24.53 22.32
CA TYR A 197 10.32 -24.90 21.41
C TYR A 197 9.78 -26.31 21.70
N ALA A 198 10.66 -27.30 21.80
CA ALA A 198 10.31 -28.69 22.14
C ALA A 198 9.49 -28.76 23.44
N LYS A 199 9.95 -28.06 24.50
CA LYS A 199 9.23 -28.00 25.78
C LYS A 199 7.86 -27.34 25.67
N LYS A 200 7.73 -26.28 24.87
CA LYS A 200 6.49 -25.52 24.74
C LYS A 200 5.40 -26.30 24.00
N TYR A 201 5.76 -27.03 22.96
CA TYR A 201 4.82 -27.76 22.11
C TYR A 201 4.76 -29.26 22.39
N ASN A 202 5.55 -29.75 23.35
CA ASN A 202 5.69 -31.17 23.69
C ASN A 202 6.03 -32.05 22.47
N ILE A 203 7.06 -31.64 21.73
CA ILE A 203 7.53 -32.29 20.49
C ILE A 203 8.96 -32.77 20.69
N ASP A 204 9.33 -33.90 20.09
CA ASP A 204 10.72 -34.37 20.10
C ASP A 204 11.65 -33.40 19.39
N LYS A 205 12.90 -33.32 19.85
CA LYS A 205 13.91 -32.39 19.32
C LYS A 205 14.22 -32.62 17.84
N SER A 206 14.07 -33.86 17.36
CA SER A 206 14.28 -34.24 15.97
C SER A 206 13.27 -33.59 15.01
N ASP A 207 12.03 -33.38 15.45
CA ASP A 207 10.93 -32.83 14.64
C ASP A 207 10.75 -31.31 14.79
N VAL A 208 11.51 -30.67 15.69
CA VAL A 208 11.35 -29.24 16.02
C VAL A 208 11.49 -28.35 14.80
N ASP A 209 12.47 -28.62 13.93
CA ASP A 209 12.78 -27.73 12.82
C ASP A 209 11.67 -27.74 11.75
N ALA A 210 11.18 -28.93 11.40
CA ALA A 210 10.05 -29.09 10.48
C ALA A 210 8.77 -28.47 11.05
N HIS A 211 8.46 -28.74 12.32
CA HIS A 211 7.25 -28.22 12.95
C HIS A 211 7.29 -26.68 13.12
N ARG A 212 8.45 -26.12 13.49
CA ARG A 212 8.66 -24.68 13.59
C ARG A 212 8.48 -24.00 12.25
N SER A 213 9.14 -24.51 11.20
CA SER A 213 9.06 -23.89 9.87
C SER A 213 7.63 -23.91 9.32
N ARG A 214 6.88 -24.99 9.55
CA ARG A 214 5.45 -25.07 9.20
C ARG A 214 4.60 -24.06 9.99
N LYS A 215 4.82 -23.92 11.31
CA LYS A 215 4.12 -22.92 12.13
C LYS A 215 4.42 -21.48 11.69
N VAL A 216 5.68 -21.17 11.38
CA VAL A 216 6.08 -19.89 10.80
C VAL A 216 5.34 -19.66 9.47
N GLY A 217 5.30 -20.67 8.60
CA GLY A 217 4.58 -20.62 7.34
C GLY A 217 3.08 -20.36 7.50
N VAL A 218 2.43 -20.93 8.53
CA VAL A 218 1.03 -20.63 8.84
C VAL A 218 0.85 -19.17 9.23
N PHE A 219 1.69 -18.60 10.10
CA PHE A 219 1.57 -17.19 10.48
C PHE A 219 1.82 -16.22 9.32
N LEU A 220 2.84 -16.50 8.50
CA LEU A 220 3.11 -15.70 7.29
C LEU A 220 1.99 -15.84 6.25
N GLY A 221 1.48 -17.06 6.06
CA GLY A 221 0.34 -17.33 5.17
C GLY A 221 -0.96 -16.68 5.64
N SER A 222 -1.22 -16.62 6.95
CA SER A 222 -2.35 -15.86 7.50
C SER A 222 -2.21 -14.37 7.22
N THR A 223 -1.00 -13.82 7.35
CA THR A 223 -0.71 -12.42 7.00
C THR A 223 -0.99 -12.17 5.51
N LEU A 224 -0.58 -13.09 4.63
CA LEU A 224 -0.80 -12.99 3.18
C LEU A 224 -2.27 -13.04 2.82
N PHE A 225 -3.04 -13.90 3.49
CA PHE A 225 -4.49 -13.97 3.33
C PHE A 225 -5.16 -12.65 3.71
N LEU A 226 -4.81 -12.08 4.87
CA LEU A 226 -5.36 -10.80 5.33
C LEU A 226 -4.97 -9.65 4.39
N ALA A 227 -3.75 -9.63 3.87
CA ALA A 227 -3.32 -8.65 2.88
C ALA A 227 -4.08 -8.76 1.55
N THR A 228 -4.30 -9.99 1.08
CA THR A 228 -5.11 -10.26 -0.11
C THR A 228 -6.55 -9.78 0.09
N LEU A 229 -7.13 -10.05 1.26
CA LEU A 229 -8.46 -9.57 1.61
C LEU A 229 -8.51 -8.04 1.61
N PHE A 230 -7.53 -7.38 2.23
CA PHE A 230 -7.41 -5.92 2.25
C PHE A 230 -7.42 -5.33 0.84
N LEU A 231 -6.53 -5.82 -0.03
CA LEU A 231 -6.38 -5.29 -1.38
C LEU A 231 -7.62 -5.57 -2.24
N THR A 232 -8.25 -6.73 -2.06
CA THR A 232 -9.49 -7.09 -2.76
C THR A 232 -10.62 -6.14 -2.38
N LEU A 233 -10.81 -5.88 -1.08
CA LEU A 233 -11.81 -4.94 -0.60
C LEU A 233 -11.56 -3.52 -1.12
N LYS A 234 -10.30 -3.10 -1.26
CA LYS A 234 -9.96 -1.80 -1.86
C LYS A 234 -10.28 -1.71 -3.35
N LEU A 235 -9.97 -2.77 -4.12
CA LEU A 235 -10.33 -2.81 -5.54
C LEU A 235 -11.85 -2.82 -5.74
N ILE A 236 -12.59 -3.49 -4.86
CA ILE A 236 -14.06 -3.47 -4.85
C ILE A 236 -14.55 -2.04 -4.57
N GLU A 237 -14.05 -1.38 -3.53
CA GLU A 237 -14.42 0.00 -3.18
C GLU A 237 -14.20 0.98 -4.34
N TRP A 238 -13.09 0.86 -5.07
CA TRP A 238 -12.75 1.77 -6.16
C TRP A 238 -13.58 1.53 -7.43
N PHE A 239 -13.76 0.26 -7.83
CA PHE A 239 -14.24 -0.07 -9.16
C PHE A 239 -15.60 -0.76 -9.20
N ILE A 240 -15.91 -1.63 -8.23
CA ILE A 240 -17.05 -2.55 -8.32
C ILE A 240 -18.24 -2.08 -7.48
N GLY A 241 -18.01 -1.66 -6.24
CA GLY A 241 -19.05 -1.38 -5.26
C GLY A 241 -19.49 -2.64 -4.50
N PHE A 242 -20.30 -2.47 -3.46
CA PHE A 242 -20.75 -3.57 -2.60
C PHE A 242 -22.24 -3.86 -2.82
N PRO A 243 -22.64 -5.09 -3.20
CA PRO A 243 -24.04 -5.46 -3.14
C PRO A 243 -24.47 -5.60 -1.67
N THR A 244 -25.62 -5.04 -1.29
CA THR A 244 -26.20 -5.17 0.06
C THR A 244 -27.46 -6.02 0.00
N PRO A 245 -27.36 -7.36 -0.04
CA PRO A 245 -28.53 -8.22 -0.14
C PRO A 245 -29.29 -8.35 1.20
N GLY A 246 -30.62 -8.32 1.13
CA GLY A 246 -31.52 -8.75 2.21
C GLY A 246 -31.63 -7.73 3.37
N PRO A 247 -31.53 -8.15 4.64
CA PRO A 247 -31.75 -7.26 5.79
C PRO A 247 -30.73 -6.11 5.90
N LEU A 248 -29.62 -6.16 5.16
CA LEU A 248 -28.62 -5.09 5.11
C LEU A 248 -29.08 -3.90 4.23
N THR A 249 -30.07 -4.10 3.36
CA THR A 249 -30.64 -3.03 2.53
C THR A 249 -31.34 -1.96 3.37
N GLU A 250 -32.04 -2.35 4.44
CA GLU A 250 -32.71 -1.40 5.35
C GLU A 250 -31.71 -0.56 6.14
N LEU A 251 -30.55 -1.13 6.47
CA LEU A 251 -29.45 -0.43 7.12
C LEU A 251 -28.69 0.50 6.15
N ASN A 252 -28.88 0.35 4.83
CA ASN A 252 -28.26 1.15 3.77
C ASN A 252 -29.26 2.15 3.16
N HIS A 253 -30.15 2.71 3.99
CA HIS A 253 -31.18 3.68 3.56
C HIS A 253 -32.08 3.19 2.40
N GLY A 254 -32.23 1.87 2.23
CA GLY A 254 -33.05 1.26 1.19
C GLY A 254 -32.36 1.07 -0.17
N TYR A 255 -31.05 1.33 -0.29
CA TYR A 255 -30.30 1.05 -1.51
C TYR A 255 -29.81 -0.40 -1.55
N ASP A 256 -30.09 -1.09 -2.65
CA ASP A 256 -29.74 -2.51 -2.90
C ASP A 256 -28.25 -2.73 -3.19
N SER A 257 -27.55 -1.65 -3.51
CA SER A 257 -26.15 -1.64 -3.87
C SER A 257 -25.48 -0.33 -3.46
N ILE A 258 -24.21 -0.47 -3.10
CA ILE A 258 -23.30 0.61 -2.82
C ILE A 258 -22.46 0.85 -4.07
N LYS A 259 -22.57 2.05 -4.61
CA LYS A 259 -21.82 2.46 -5.80
C LYS A 259 -20.33 2.53 -5.50
N SER A 260 -19.52 2.15 -6.49
CA SER A 260 -18.07 2.37 -6.44
C SER A 260 -17.73 3.84 -6.64
N LEU A 261 -16.58 4.28 -6.15
CA LEU A 261 -16.07 5.64 -6.38
C LEU A 261 -16.02 5.99 -7.88
N TYR A 262 -15.66 5.00 -8.71
CA TYR A 262 -15.69 5.16 -10.16
C TYR A 262 -17.11 5.41 -10.70
N SER A 263 -18.10 4.63 -10.24
CA SER A 263 -19.50 4.80 -10.67
C SER A 263 -20.17 6.06 -10.12
N GLU A 264 -19.69 6.58 -8.98
CA GLU A 264 -20.06 7.89 -8.44
C GLU A 264 -19.45 9.04 -9.25
N GLY A 265 -18.49 8.77 -10.15
CA GLY A 265 -17.79 9.80 -10.92
C GLY A 265 -16.66 10.50 -10.17
N TYR A 266 -16.29 10.02 -8.97
CA TYR A 266 -15.16 10.52 -8.21
C TYR A 266 -13.85 10.05 -8.85
N THR A 267 -13.40 10.76 -9.89
CA THR A 267 -12.24 10.37 -10.70
C THR A 267 -11.23 11.51 -10.83
N ILE A 268 -9.97 11.18 -11.09
CA ILE A 268 -8.87 12.15 -11.19
C ILE A 268 -9.04 13.17 -12.34
N HIS A 269 -9.94 12.90 -13.30
CA HIS A 269 -10.22 13.78 -14.45
C HIS A 269 -11.57 14.49 -14.34
N ALA A 270 -12.29 14.34 -13.23
CA ALA A 270 -13.62 14.92 -13.04
C ALA A 270 -13.55 16.44 -12.82
N ALA A 271 -13.53 17.19 -13.93
CA ALA A 271 -13.60 18.65 -13.92
C ALA A 271 -15.02 19.18 -13.63
N ALA A 272 -16.04 18.35 -13.84
CA ALA A 272 -17.43 18.62 -13.51
C ALA A 272 -18.00 17.41 -12.76
N TYR A 273 -18.12 17.55 -11.45
CA TYR A 273 -18.64 16.53 -10.55
C TYR A 273 -19.89 17.05 -9.84
N THR A 274 -20.97 16.27 -9.89
CA THR A 274 -22.23 16.58 -9.22
C THR A 274 -22.41 15.64 -8.04
N ASN A 275 -22.33 16.17 -6.82
CA ASN A 275 -22.76 15.43 -5.64
C ASN A 275 -24.29 15.50 -5.55
N VAL A 276 -24.95 14.37 -5.26
CA VAL A 276 -26.42 14.31 -5.10
C VAL A 276 -26.93 15.21 -3.97
N HIS A 277 -26.07 15.58 -3.02
CA HIS A 277 -26.40 16.48 -1.92
C HIS A 277 -26.28 17.97 -2.26
N TYR A 278 -25.71 18.32 -3.42
CA TYR A 278 -25.58 19.72 -3.87
C TYR A 278 -26.65 20.07 -4.89
N ASP A 279 -27.89 19.72 -4.54
CA ASP A 279 -29.08 19.89 -5.35
C ASP A 279 -30.06 20.81 -4.61
N ALA A 280 -30.27 22.00 -5.19
CA ALA A 280 -31.20 23.01 -4.69
C ALA A 280 -32.57 22.94 -5.36
N ASP A 281 -32.86 21.91 -6.17
CA ASP A 281 -34.20 21.66 -6.71
C ASP A 281 -35.14 21.16 -5.58
N PRO A 282 -36.22 21.89 -5.25
CA PRO A 282 -37.18 21.49 -4.21
C PRO A 282 -37.88 20.15 -4.49
N THR A 283 -37.86 19.65 -5.73
CA THR A 283 -38.43 18.36 -6.12
C THR A 283 -37.47 17.18 -5.90
N SER A 284 -36.20 17.46 -5.59
CA SER A 284 -35.17 16.44 -5.38
C SER A 284 -35.41 15.66 -4.08
N LYS A 285 -35.19 14.35 -4.13
CA LYS A 285 -35.21 13.48 -2.93
C LYS A 285 -34.14 13.91 -1.91
N TYR A 286 -33.07 14.55 -2.38
CA TYR A 286 -31.93 14.95 -1.56
C TYR A 286 -31.95 16.43 -1.19
N PHE A 287 -33.06 17.14 -1.47
CA PHE A 287 -33.22 18.53 -1.10
C PHE A 287 -33.13 18.71 0.42
N HIS A 288 -32.02 19.27 0.87
CA HIS A 288 -31.81 19.61 2.27
C HIS A 288 -30.96 20.87 2.38
N ILE A 289 -31.63 22.02 2.50
CA ILE A 289 -30.97 23.32 2.68
C ILE A 289 -31.35 23.86 4.06
N PRO A 290 -30.37 24.07 4.96
CA PRO A 290 -30.61 24.73 6.24
C PRO A 290 -31.27 26.10 6.05
N ALA A 291 -32.34 26.38 6.79
CA ALA A 291 -33.12 27.62 6.63
C ALA A 291 -32.34 28.89 6.97
N ASP A 292 -31.26 28.76 7.74
CA ASP A 292 -30.32 29.80 8.13
C ASP A 292 -29.17 30.00 7.13
N SER A 293 -29.06 29.17 6.09
CA SER A 293 -28.05 29.31 5.05
C SER A 293 -28.32 30.51 4.13
N ALA A 294 -27.26 31.09 3.57
CA ALA A 294 -27.39 32.17 2.60
C ALA A 294 -28.15 31.71 1.35
N LEU A 295 -27.92 30.47 0.90
CA LEU A 295 -28.66 29.86 -0.21
C LEU A 295 -30.17 29.85 0.04
N ALA A 296 -30.62 29.44 1.24
CA ALA A 296 -32.05 29.47 1.57
C ALA A 296 -32.62 30.89 1.50
N MET A 297 -31.90 31.89 2.02
CA MET A 297 -32.32 33.30 1.97
C MET A 297 -32.39 33.83 0.53
N MET A 298 -31.42 33.44 -0.32
CA MET A 298 -31.41 33.84 -1.74
C MET A 298 -32.53 33.17 -2.54
N MET A 299 -32.85 31.92 -2.22
CA MET A 299 -33.99 31.22 -2.82
C MET A 299 -35.33 31.85 -2.42
N ASP A 300 -35.51 32.19 -1.14
CA ASP A 300 -36.72 32.88 -0.66
C ASP A 300 -36.87 34.28 -1.27
N ALA A 301 -35.75 34.98 -1.45
CA ALA A 301 -35.71 36.27 -2.15
C ALA A 301 -35.90 36.14 -3.68
N GLY A 302 -35.92 34.93 -4.23
CA GLY A 302 -35.99 34.66 -5.67
C GLY A 302 -34.76 35.13 -6.46
N THR A 303 -33.63 35.37 -5.79
CA THR A 303 -32.37 35.82 -6.41
C THR A 303 -31.49 34.67 -6.88
N HIS A 304 -31.71 33.46 -6.36
CA HIS A 304 -31.08 32.23 -6.84
C HIS A 304 -32.10 31.35 -7.57
N PRO A 305 -31.85 30.93 -8.83
CA PRO A 305 -32.83 30.20 -9.65
C PRO A 305 -33.10 28.75 -9.17
N GLY A 306 -32.30 28.25 -8.22
CA GLY A 306 -32.26 26.82 -7.86
C GLY A 306 -31.31 26.05 -8.79
N GLY A 307 -31.27 24.72 -8.70
CA GLY A 307 -30.49 23.87 -9.60
C GLY A 307 -29.38 23.08 -8.89
N VAL A 308 -28.44 22.54 -9.67
CA VAL A 308 -27.37 21.66 -9.18
C VAL A 308 -26.01 22.34 -9.27
N MET A 309 -25.23 22.28 -8.19
CA MET A 309 -23.85 22.78 -8.19
C MET A 309 -22.91 21.73 -8.79
N MET A 310 -22.02 22.16 -9.69
CA MET A 310 -20.95 21.33 -10.24
C MET A 310 -19.60 21.73 -9.66
N ALA A 311 -18.90 20.77 -9.05
CA ALA A 311 -17.59 20.97 -8.45
C ALA A 311 -16.45 20.44 -9.35
N ASP A 312 -15.33 21.15 -9.41
CA ASP A 312 -14.06 20.62 -9.94
C ASP A 312 -13.29 19.91 -8.83
N ILE A 313 -13.36 18.57 -8.82
CA ILE A 313 -12.79 17.72 -7.76
C ILE A 313 -11.44 17.12 -8.14
N ARG A 314 -10.81 17.55 -9.23
CA ARG A 314 -9.57 16.94 -9.73
C ARG A 314 -8.46 16.92 -8.68
N VAL A 315 -8.36 17.97 -7.86
CA VAL A 315 -7.34 18.07 -6.80
C VAL A 315 -7.63 17.08 -5.66
N SER A 316 -8.86 17.02 -5.16
CA SER A 316 -9.21 16.11 -4.06
C SER A 316 -9.15 14.65 -4.50
N ALA A 317 -9.69 14.31 -5.67
CA ALA A 317 -9.60 12.97 -6.24
C ALA A 317 -8.13 12.56 -6.49
N SER A 318 -7.31 13.43 -7.07
CA SER A 318 -5.90 13.12 -7.33
C SER A 318 -5.12 12.88 -6.03
N THR A 319 -5.29 13.73 -5.02
CA THR A 319 -4.60 13.54 -3.74
C THR A 319 -5.04 12.25 -3.03
N PHE A 320 -6.33 11.89 -3.12
CA PHE A 320 -6.85 10.61 -2.62
C PHE A 320 -6.22 9.42 -3.35
N TYR A 321 -6.35 9.34 -4.68
CA TYR A 321 -5.90 8.17 -5.45
C TYR A 321 -4.38 8.03 -5.48
N VAL A 322 -3.62 9.14 -5.53
CA VAL A 322 -2.16 9.07 -5.46
C VAL A 322 -1.71 8.56 -4.09
N THR A 323 -2.30 9.03 -3.00
CA THR A 323 -1.90 8.60 -1.64
C THR A 323 -2.28 7.16 -1.36
N THR A 324 -3.55 6.82 -1.58
CA THR A 324 -4.07 5.46 -1.35
C THR A 324 -3.52 4.45 -2.35
N GLY A 325 -3.30 4.85 -3.61
CA GLY A 325 -2.65 4.03 -4.63
C GLY A 325 -1.18 3.76 -4.35
N THR A 326 -0.43 4.78 -3.89
CA THR A 326 0.96 4.58 -3.45
C THR A 326 1.01 3.57 -2.30
N HIS A 327 0.12 3.70 -1.31
CA HIS A 327 -0.01 2.70 -0.24
C HIS A 327 -0.35 1.29 -0.77
N GLY A 328 -1.31 1.19 -1.70
CA GLY A 328 -1.68 -0.07 -2.34
C GLY A 328 -0.51 -0.76 -3.06
N VAL A 329 0.33 0.01 -3.75
CA VAL A 329 1.56 -0.50 -4.39
C VAL A 329 2.54 -1.05 -3.34
N HIS A 330 2.67 -0.38 -2.19
CA HIS A 330 3.50 -0.88 -1.08
C HIS A 330 2.95 -2.18 -0.50
N VAL A 331 1.64 -2.26 -0.25
CA VAL A 331 1.00 -3.50 0.22
C VAL A 331 1.25 -4.62 -0.77
N PHE A 332 1.08 -4.38 -2.08
CA PHE A 332 1.32 -5.36 -3.12
C PHE A 332 2.80 -5.83 -3.17
N ALA A 333 3.76 -4.90 -3.12
CA ALA A 333 5.18 -5.25 -3.05
C ALA A 333 5.50 -6.11 -1.81
N GLY A 334 4.92 -5.76 -0.67
CA GLY A 334 5.00 -6.57 0.54
C GLY A 334 4.38 -7.96 0.38
N MET A 335 3.24 -8.09 -0.32
CA MET A 335 2.60 -9.38 -0.60
C MET A 335 3.48 -10.29 -1.46
N VAL A 336 4.22 -9.74 -2.42
CA VAL A 336 5.19 -10.51 -3.22
C VAL A 336 6.28 -11.09 -2.32
N GLY A 337 6.89 -10.26 -1.45
CA GLY A 337 7.89 -10.72 -0.48
C GLY A 337 7.33 -11.75 0.52
N LEU A 338 6.12 -11.52 1.01
CA LEU A 338 5.43 -12.39 1.95
C LEU A 338 5.07 -13.76 1.36
N SER A 339 4.63 -13.77 0.09
CA SER A 339 4.36 -15.01 -0.66
C SER A 339 5.60 -15.87 -0.75
N TYR A 340 6.73 -15.25 -1.10
CA TYR A 340 8.02 -15.93 -1.13
C TYR A 340 8.42 -16.47 0.24
N MET A 341 8.36 -15.64 1.29
CA MET A 341 8.74 -16.07 2.63
C MET A 341 7.84 -17.20 3.15
N THR A 342 6.55 -17.15 2.84
CA THR A 342 5.60 -18.22 3.16
C THR A 342 6.02 -19.52 2.47
N PHE A 343 6.36 -19.47 1.19
CA PHE A 343 6.85 -20.64 0.46
C PHE A 343 8.16 -21.20 1.01
N LYS A 344 9.12 -20.32 1.35
CA LYS A 344 10.38 -20.70 2.03
C LYS A 344 10.11 -21.40 3.37
N ALA A 345 9.15 -20.89 4.16
CA ALA A 345 8.76 -21.49 5.43
C ALA A 345 8.15 -22.88 5.26
N LEU A 346 7.28 -23.07 4.26
CA LEU A 346 6.63 -24.35 4.00
C LEU A 346 7.63 -25.43 3.52
N ARG A 347 8.76 -25.02 2.93
CA ARG A 347 9.87 -25.92 2.54
C ARG A 347 10.88 -26.24 3.65
N GLY A 348 10.65 -25.77 4.88
CA GLY A 348 11.59 -26.02 5.99
C GLY A 348 12.71 -24.98 6.12
N GLY A 349 12.64 -23.86 5.39
CA GLY A 349 13.72 -22.89 5.30
C GLY A 349 13.92 -21.96 6.50
N TYR A 350 13.21 -22.14 7.63
CA TYR A 350 13.34 -21.27 8.81
C TYR A 350 13.78 -21.98 10.10
N GLY A 351 14.86 -21.45 10.67
CA GLY A 351 15.44 -21.78 11.97
C GLY A 351 15.96 -20.56 12.73
N PRO A 352 16.52 -20.77 13.93
CA PRO A 352 16.89 -19.68 14.83
C PRO A 352 18.00 -18.78 14.26
N SER A 353 18.86 -19.31 13.39
CA SER A 353 19.98 -18.60 12.76
C SER A 353 19.59 -17.81 11.50
N ASN A 354 18.48 -18.14 10.84
CA ASN A 354 18.12 -17.56 9.53
C ASN A 354 16.78 -16.78 9.57
N ALA A 355 16.30 -16.44 10.77
CA ALA A 355 15.06 -15.67 10.98
C ALA A 355 15.21 -14.17 10.72
N VAL A 356 16.40 -13.70 10.30
CA VAL A 356 16.73 -12.29 10.09
C VAL A 356 15.88 -11.67 8.97
N SER A 357 15.59 -12.42 7.91
CA SER A 357 14.70 -11.94 6.83
C SER A 357 13.29 -11.62 7.32
N ILE A 358 12.77 -12.36 8.31
CA ILE A 358 11.46 -12.10 8.94
C ILE A 358 11.51 -10.81 9.76
N GLU A 359 12.64 -10.51 10.40
CA GLU A 359 12.80 -9.24 11.13
C GLU A 359 12.77 -8.04 10.18
N TYR A 360 13.55 -8.07 9.10
CA TYR A 360 13.61 -6.98 8.12
C TYR A 360 12.28 -6.78 7.40
N PHE A 361 11.65 -7.87 6.96
CA PHE A 361 10.32 -7.80 6.37
C PHE A 361 9.27 -7.30 7.37
N GLY A 362 9.37 -7.70 8.64
CA GLY A 362 8.45 -7.24 9.67
C GLY A 362 8.53 -5.73 9.91
N LEU A 363 9.73 -5.13 9.87
CA LEU A 363 9.88 -3.67 9.94
C LEU A 363 9.16 -2.97 8.78
N TYR A 364 9.29 -3.50 7.56
CA TYR A 364 8.59 -2.98 6.38
C TYR A 364 7.06 -3.12 6.51
N TRP A 365 6.58 -4.29 6.92
CA TRP A 365 5.14 -4.54 7.03
C TRP A 365 4.49 -3.68 8.11
N HIS A 366 5.15 -3.50 9.26
CA HIS A 366 4.69 -2.59 10.31
C HIS A 366 4.66 -1.13 9.85
N PHE A 367 5.60 -0.72 8.99
CA PHE A 367 5.55 0.61 8.38
C PHE A 367 4.32 0.77 7.48
N VAL A 368 4.05 -0.21 6.60
CA VAL A 368 2.87 -0.18 5.71
C VAL A 368 1.56 -0.14 6.50
N ASP A 369 1.50 -0.87 7.62
CA ASP A 369 0.37 -0.84 8.56
C ASP A 369 0.21 0.54 9.23
N LEU A 370 1.30 1.12 9.75
CA LEU A 370 1.28 2.45 10.36
C LEU A 370 0.81 3.52 9.37
N VAL A 371 1.26 3.47 8.12
CA VAL A 371 0.80 4.37 7.06
C VAL A 371 -0.71 4.24 6.87
N TRP A 372 -1.26 3.02 6.83
CA TRP A 372 -2.71 2.83 6.70
C TRP A 372 -3.49 3.42 7.88
N VAL A 373 -3.00 3.23 9.10
CA VAL A 373 -3.60 3.79 10.32
C VAL A 373 -3.65 5.33 10.26
N LEU A 374 -2.78 5.98 9.48
CA LEU A 374 -2.86 7.41 9.19
C LEU A 374 -3.76 7.72 7.98
N VAL A 375 -3.66 6.98 6.89
CA VAL A 375 -4.51 7.17 5.70
C VAL A 375 -5.99 7.11 6.06
N PHE A 376 -6.39 6.15 6.89
CA PHE A 376 -7.79 5.93 7.23
C PHE A 376 -8.44 7.16 7.89
N PRO A 377 -7.95 7.71 9.02
CA PRO A 377 -8.51 8.94 9.58
C PRO A 377 -8.47 10.14 8.63
N PHE A 378 -7.36 10.38 7.92
CA PHE A 378 -7.22 11.59 7.10
C PHE A 378 -8.10 11.61 5.86
N PHE A 379 -8.41 10.46 5.27
CA PHE A 379 -9.16 10.37 4.01
C PHE A 379 -10.55 9.75 4.14
N TYR A 380 -10.84 9.01 5.21
CA TYR A 380 -12.11 8.29 5.39
C TYR A 380 -12.97 8.86 6.54
N LEU A 381 -12.38 9.56 7.51
CA LEU A 381 -13.11 10.11 8.66
C LEU A 381 -13.11 11.64 8.70
N PHE A 382 -11.94 12.23 8.47
CA PHE A 382 -11.70 13.66 8.55
C PHE A 382 -11.89 14.30 7.19
#